data_AF-A0A131Z114-F1
#
_entry.id   AF-A0A131Z114-F1
#
_cell.length_a   1.000
_cell.length_b   1.000
_cell.length_c   1.000
_cell.angle_alpha   90.00
_cell.angle_beta   90.00
_cell.angle_gamma   90.00
#
_symmetry.space_group_name_H-M   'P 1'
#
loop_
_entity.id
_entity.type
_entity.pdbx_description
1 polymer ?
#
loop_
_entity_poly.entity_id
_entity_poly.type
_entity_poly.pdbx_seq_one_letter_code
_entity_poly.pdbx_strand_id
1 'polypeptide(L)'
;MSGHLGDLSPTQEAALQNFKKAVGDVLKPEHDDRYLLRWLRARDFNLNKAEQMLRAHVEWRKQFGIDDVMTWPEPPEVLRKYYPGGFTGYDREGRPVSIIPFGGCDLKGLLNTVTLDQVMRHVVRQFEDVEEDIKRQSKKLDKPIETVTYIFDFDGFALSTLASRAVIDYLTNLMCTFEDNYPERLHKAYVINAPRYFPLFWKIVRPFLSDLTARKLALFGKDEQAWKKALLEEIDADQLPRYWGGTQTDPDGNPRCPSVVIDGGEVPTRYYQSTNGHSPSEQRQCSDQIIPAEVARANTAVSRQATVEVPVRVEEAGMLLAWEIVCDDLLFGIFYRGNGSLSDEHNSAEVVRKPSRIKAVAKVPESGSLTCSKPGLYVLNFDNTFSTFTSKKLSYSVRLLESATM
;
A
#
# COMPACT_ATOMS: atom_id res chain seq x y z
N MET A 1 -5.39 -2.94 33.95
CA MET A 1 -6.67 -2.62 33.29
C MET A 1 -6.38 -2.29 31.85
N SER A 2 -6.84 -3.15 30.96
CA SER A 2 -6.60 -3.13 29.52
C SER A 2 -7.38 -2.06 28.77
N GLY A 3 -8.40 -1.45 29.40
CA GLY A 3 -9.26 -0.49 28.71
C GLY A 3 -10.33 -1.16 27.82
N HIS A 4 -10.53 -2.47 27.97
CA HIS A 4 -11.66 -3.20 27.39
C HIS A 4 -12.80 -3.31 28.39
N LEU A 5 -14.01 -3.51 27.86
CA LEU A 5 -15.20 -3.68 28.68
C LEU A 5 -15.03 -4.89 29.63
N GLY A 6 -15.29 -4.68 30.93
CA GLY A 6 -15.05 -5.68 31.98
C GLY A 6 -13.66 -5.62 32.63
N ASP A 7 -12.73 -4.82 32.09
CA ASP A 7 -11.37 -4.63 32.62
C ASP A 7 -10.97 -3.13 32.57
N LEU A 8 -11.90 -2.27 33.00
CA LEU A 8 -11.73 -0.83 33.11
C LEU A 8 -11.31 -0.42 34.52
N SER A 9 -10.35 0.50 34.63
CA SER A 9 -10.09 1.20 35.91
C SER A 9 -11.20 2.20 36.21
N PRO A 10 -11.35 2.66 37.47
CA PRO A 10 -12.32 3.70 37.81
C PRO A 10 -12.18 4.98 36.97
N THR A 11 -10.94 5.35 36.62
CA THR A 11 -10.65 6.50 35.74
C THR A 11 -11.10 6.24 34.30
N GLN A 12 -10.89 5.03 33.78
CA GLN A 12 -11.33 4.65 32.43
C GLN A 12 -12.86 4.56 32.33
N GLU A 13 -13.52 4.04 33.37
CA GLU A 13 -14.98 4.03 33.46
C GLU A 13 -15.53 5.46 33.46
N ALA A 14 -14.98 6.35 34.29
CA ALA A 14 -15.38 7.75 34.30
C ALA A 14 -15.15 8.44 32.94
N ALA A 15 -14.02 8.15 32.28
CA ALA A 15 -13.74 8.64 30.93
C ALA A 15 -14.79 8.14 29.92
N LEU A 16 -15.16 6.86 29.94
CA LEU A 16 -16.20 6.30 29.08
C LEU A 16 -17.55 7.00 29.29
N GLN A 17 -17.97 7.22 30.54
CA GLN A 17 -19.23 7.89 30.84
C GLN A 17 -19.23 9.37 30.39
N ASN A 18 -18.12 10.07 30.56
CA ASN A 18 -17.98 11.45 30.08
C ASN A 18 -17.96 11.50 28.54
N PHE A 19 -17.29 10.55 27.91
CA PHE A 19 -17.23 10.44 26.46
C PHE A 19 -18.61 10.22 25.86
N LYS A 20 -19.40 9.27 26.40
CA LYS A 20 -20.80 9.03 26.00
C LYS A 20 -21.64 10.31 26.01
N LYS A 21 -21.49 11.15 27.04
CA LYS A 21 -22.19 12.44 27.13
C LYS A 21 -21.72 13.42 26.06
N ALA A 22 -20.41 13.50 25.83
CA ALA A 22 -19.81 14.44 24.89
C ALA A 22 -20.18 14.14 23.43
N VAL A 23 -20.26 12.87 23.04
CA VAL A 23 -20.56 12.45 21.66
C VAL A 23 -21.98 11.94 21.46
N GLY A 24 -22.85 12.09 22.46
CA GLY A 24 -24.21 11.52 22.45
C GLY A 24 -25.08 11.99 21.28
N ASP A 25 -24.79 13.17 20.72
CA ASP A 25 -25.45 13.75 19.55
C ASP A 25 -25.15 13.02 18.22
N VAL A 26 -24.02 12.30 18.15
CA VAL A 26 -23.59 11.56 16.95
C VAL A 26 -23.67 10.04 17.08
N LEU A 27 -24.18 9.53 18.22
CA LEU A 27 -24.32 8.08 18.43
C LEU A 27 -25.57 7.51 17.76
N LYS A 28 -25.43 6.28 17.26
CA LYS A 28 -26.52 5.45 16.76
C LYS A 28 -26.83 4.33 17.77
N PRO A 29 -28.03 3.71 17.73
CA PRO A 29 -28.41 2.66 18.68
C PRO A 29 -27.43 1.47 18.76
N GLU A 30 -26.73 1.18 17.66
CA GLU A 30 -25.73 0.12 17.56
C GLU A 30 -24.35 0.49 18.12
N HIS A 31 -24.11 1.76 18.47
CA HIS A 31 -22.84 2.22 19.05
C HIS A 31 -22.78 1.92 20.55
N ASP A 32 -22.32 0.71 20.88
CA ASP A 32 -22.16 0.25 22.26
C ASP A 32 -20.85 0.72 22.94
N ASP A 33 -20.65 0.30 24.19
CA ASP A 33 -19.47 0.65 24.97
C ASP A 33 -18.18 0.16 24.32
N ARG A 34 -18.21 -0.99 23.65
CA ARG A 34 -17.05 -1.53 22.94
C ARG A 34 -16.69 -0.65 21.75
N TYR A 35 -17.69 -0.20 20.98
CA TYR A 35 -17.52 0.78 19.91
C TYR A 35 -16.82 2.04 20.43
N LEU A 36 -17.29 2.61 21.53
CA LEU A 36 -16.74 3.84 22.12
C LEU A 36 -15.33 3.67 22.69
N LEU A 37 -15.08 2.54 23.35
CA LEU A 37 -13.78 2.24 23.96
C LEU A 37 -12.66 2.13 22.92
N ARG A 38 -12.95 1.78 21.66
CA ARG A 38 -11.92 1.77 20.59
C ARG A 38 -11.33 3.17 20.38
N TRP A 39 -12.17 4.20 20.30
CA TRP A 39 -11.74 5.58 20.11
C TRP A 39 -10.97 6.11 21.33
N LEU A 40 -11.41 5.73 22.53
CA LEU A 40 -10.70 6.08 23.76
C LEU A 40 -9.33 5.42 23.84
N ARG A 41 -9.21 4.11 23.60
CA ARG A 41 -7.92 3.41 23.60
C ARG A 41 -6.96 3.96 22.55
N ALA A 42 -7.45 4.24 21.34
CA ALA A 42 -6.65 4.79 20.25
C ALA A 42 -6.06 6.18 20.55
N ARG A 43 -6.54 6.88 21.59
CA ARG A 43 -6.06 8.20 22.01
C ARG A 43 -5.70 8.22 23.51
N ASP A 44 -5.29 7.08 24.07
CA ASP A 44 -4.84 6.94 25.46
C ASP A 44 -5.84 7.50 26.49
N PHE A 45 -7.13 7.31 26.25
CA PHE A 45 -8.24 7.85 27.02
C PHE A 45 -8.29 9.39 27.12
N ASN A 46 -7.61 10.11 26.21
CA ASN A 46 -7.76 11.55 26.06
C ASN A 46 -9.11 11.90 25.42
N LEU A 47 -10.04 12.40 26.22
CA LEU A 47 -11.41 12.68 25.80
C LEU A 47 -11.50 13.61 24.58
N ASN A 48 -10.78 14.73 24.59
CA ASN A 48 -10.85 15.71 23.50
C ASN A 48 -10.35 15.11 22.17
N LYS A 49 -9.24 14.37 22.20
CA LYS A 49 -8.68 13.73 21.01
C LYS A 49 -9.58 12.59 20.51
N ALA A 50 -10.14 11.77 21.41
CA ALA A 50 -11.06 10.71 21.05
C ALA A 50 -12.35 11.26 20.44
N GLU A 51 -12.87 12.37 20.97
CA GLU A 51 -14.07 13.03 20.43
C GLU A 51 -13.82 13.60 19.04
N GLN A 52 -12.71 14.31 18.85
CA GLN A 52 -12.33 14.82 17.54
C GLN A 52 -12.20 13.69 16.51
N MET A 53 -11.58 12.58 16.87
CA MET A 53 -11.42 11.41 16.00
C MET A 53 -12.78 10.79 15.63
N LEU A 54 -13.64 10.52 16.62
CA LEU A 54 -14.96 9.93 16.36
C LEU A 54 -15.85 10.86 15.51
N ARG A 55 -15.83 12.18 15.76
CA ARG A 55 -16.60 13.13 14.95
C ARG A 55 -16.08 13.22 13.51
N ALA A 56 -14.75 13.20 13.32
CA ALA A 56 -14.15 13.14 11.98
C ALA A 56 -14.54 11.86 11.23
N HIS A 57 -14.59 10.72 11.94
CA HIS A 57 -15.06 9.46 11.39
C HIS A 57 -16.54 9.52 10.98
N VAL A 58 -17.43 10.06 11.84
CA VAL A 58 -18.86 10.19 11.51
C VAL A 58 -19.06 11.07 10.27
N GLU A 59 -18.33 12.18 10.16
CA GLU A 59 -18.40 13.03 8.97
C GLU A 59 -17.82 12.33 7.73
N TRP A 60 -16.73 11.57 7.86
CA TRP A 60 -16.21 10.74 6.78
C TRP A 60 -17.23 9.70 6.32
N ARG A 61 -17.89 8.98 7.25
CA ARG A 61 -18.93 8.01 6.90
C ARG A 61 -20.05 8.64 6.09
N LYS A 62 -20.48 9.84 6.50
CA LYS A 62 -21.53 10.61 5.81
C LYS A 62 -21.09 11.07 4.42
N GLN A 63 -19.91 11.67 4.30
CA GLN A 63 -19.43 12.23 3.03
C GLN A 63 -19.18 11.15 1.98
N PHE A 64 -18.69 9.98 2.39
CA PHE A 64 -18.39 8.88 1.48
C PHE A 64 -19.55 7.91 1.31
N GLY A 65 -20.64 8.06 2.08
CA GLY A 65 -21.82 7.19 2.00
C GLY A 65 -21.55 5.76 2.47
N ILE A 66 -20.74 5.61 3.53
CA ILE A 66 -20.25 4.31 4.02
C ILE A 66 -21.37 3.47 4.62
N ASP A 67 -22.37 4.09 5.23
CA ASP A 67 -23.52 3.37 5.79
C ASP A 67 -24.33 2.61 4.71
N ASP A 68 -24.22 3.04 3.46
CA ASP A 68 -24.88 2.44 2.30
C ASP A 68 -23.91 1.62 1.44
N VAL A 69 -22.73 1.23 1.97
CA VAL A 69 -21.65 0.56 1.23
C VAL A 69 -22.12 -0.69 0.48
N MET A 70 -23.07 -1.43 1.05
CA MET A 70 -23.63 -2.64 0.43
C MET A 70 -24.54 -2.35 -0.78
N THR A 71 -24.99 -1.11 -0.93
CA THR A 71 -25.80 -0.66 -2.08
C THR A 71 -24.96 0.02 -3.16
N TRP A 72 -23.66 0.18 -2.93
CA TRP A 72 -22.78 0.79 -3.91
C TRP A 72 -22.74 -0.04 -5.19
N PRO A 73 -22.51 0.60 -6.36
CA PRO A 73 -22.30 -0.13 -7.60
C PRO A 73 -21.21 -1.18 -7.47
N GLU A 74 -21.38 -2.28 -8.19
CA GLU A 74 -20.35 -3.31 -8.26
C GLU A 74 -19.02 -2.73 -8.77
N PRO A 75 -17.87 -3.10 -8.16
CA PRO A 75 -16.58 -2.60 -8.59
C PRO A 75 -16.31 -2.96 -10.06
N PRO A 76 -15.54 -2.11 -10.78
CA PRO A 76 -15.04 -2.44 -12.11
C PRO A 76 -14.48 -3.87 -12.16
N GLU A 77 -14.74 -4.57 -13.28
CA GLU A 77 -14.31 -5.97 -13.45
C GLU A 77 -12.82 -6.16 -13.19
N VAL A 78 -11.98 -5.19 -13.56
CA VAL A 78 -10.55 -5.22 -13.33
C VAL A 78 -10.19 -5.26 -11.83
N LEU A 79 -10.92 -4.54 -10.97
CA LEU A 79 -10.71 -4.63 -9.52
C LEU A 79 -11.16 -5.98 -8.99
N ARG A 80 -12.36 -6.46 -9.40
CA ARG A 80 -12.88 -7.75 -8.95
C ARG A 80 -12.02 -8.94 -9.34
N LYS A 81 -11.22 -8.83 -10.41
CA LYS A 81 -10.37 -9.92 -10.91
C LYS A 81 -8.90 -9.82 -10.50
N TYR A 82 -8.38 -8.60 -10.32
CA TYR A 82 -6.93 -8.37 -10.18
C TYR A 82 -6.55 -7.62 -8.89
N TYR A 83 -7.50 -7.05 -8.15
CA TYR A 83 -7.20 -6.51 -6.82
C TYR A 83 -7.12 -7.68 -5.81
N PRO A 84 -5.97 -7.91 -5.15
CA PRO A 84 -5.75 -9.09 -4.34
C PRO A 84 -6.49 -9.00 -3.01
N GLY A 85 -6.82 -10.15 -2.44
CA GLY A 85 -7.45 -10.19 -1.13
C GLY A 85 -8.48 -11.30 -1.02
N GLY A 86 -8.72 -11.74 0.20
CA GLY A 86 -9.78 -12.69 0.50
C GLY A 86 -9.92 -13.00 1.98
N PHE A 87 -11.09 -13.52 2.35
CA PHE A 87 -11.41 -13.96 3.70
C PHE A 87 -11.41 -15.48 3.75
N THR A 88 -10.44 -16.08 4.42
CA THR A 88 -10.28 -17.53 4.39
C THR A 88 -11.02 -18.26 5.50
N GLY A 89 -11.00 -17.71 6.72
CA GLY A 89 -11.46 -18.39 7.92
C GLY A 89 -11.22 -17.55 9.17
N TYR A 90 -11.09 -18.21 10.31
CA TYR A 90 -10.92 -17.55 11.61
C TYR A 90 -9.65 -18.04 12.33
N ASP A 91 -9.04 -17.17 13.13
CA ASP A 91 -8.00 -17.58 14.07
C ASP A 91 -8.58 -18.38 15.24
N ARG A 92 -7.72 -18.93 16.10
CA ARG A 92 -8.12 -19.77 17.24
C ARG A 92 -9.04 -19.08 18.25
N GLU A 93 -9.02 -17.76 18.30
CA GLU A 93 -9.87 -16.97 19.18
C GLU A 93 -11.19 -16.55 18.52
N GLY A 94 -11.36 -16.87 17.23
CA GLY A 94 -12.53 -16.56 16.42
C GLY A 94 -12.42 -15.25 15.66
N ARG A 95 -11.24 -14.66 15.49
CA ARG A 95 -11.08 -13.42 14.72
C ARG A 95 -11.02 -13.72 13.22
N PRO A 96 -11.66 -12.94 12.34
CA PRO A 96 -11.52 -13.11 10.91
C PRO A 96 -10.06 -13.06 10.46
N VAL A 97 -9.71 -13.87 9.47
CA VAL A 97 -8.39 -13.91 8.83
C VAL A 97 -8.53 -13.45 7.38
N SER A 98 -7.84 -12.37 7.05
CA SER A 98 -7.76 -11.84 5.69
C SER A 98 -6.36 -12.05 5.11
N ILE A 99 -6.28 -12.63 3.92
CA ILE A 99 -5.03 -12.86 3.19
C ILE A 99 -4.98 -11.88 2.03
N ILE A 100 -3.87 -11.16 1.90
CA ILE A 100 -3.61 -10.18 0.85
C ILE A 100 -2.30 -10.57 0.16
N PRO A 101 -2.36 -11.24 -1.00
CA PRO A 101 -1.22 -11.52 -1.87
C PRO A 101 -0.64 -10.25 -2.50
N PHE A 102 -0.12 -9.35 -1.66
CA PHE A 102 0.28 -8.00 -2.01
C PHE A 102 1.37 -7.96 -3.09
N GLY A 103 2.33 -8.88 -3.04
CA GLY A 103 3.41 -8.95 -4.02
C GLY A 103 2.96 -9.37 -5.42
N GLY A 104 1.86 -10.10 -5.54
CA GLY A 104 1.23 -10.46 -6.82
C GLY A 104 0.39 -9.34 -7.44
N CYS A 105 0.22 -8.21 -6.75
CA CYS A 105 -0.64 -7.12 -7.21
C CYS A 105 0.06 -6.20 -8.22
N ASP A 106 -0.48 -6.13 -9.43
CA ASP A 106 -0.12 -5.06 -10.37
C ASP A 106 -0.86 -3.75 -10.03
N LEU A 107 -0.52 -3.15 -8.87
CA LEU A 107 -1.09 -1.88 -8.41
C LEU A 107 -0.94 -0.77 -9.44
N LYS A 108 0.19 -0.77 -10.16
CA LYS A 108 0.45 0.21 -11.20
C LYS A 108 -0.52 0.02 -12.36
N GLY A 109 -0.70 -1.20 -12.85
CA GLY A 109 -1.69 -1.49 -13.88
C GLY A 109 -3.09 -1.11 -13.45
N LEU A 110 -3.49 -1.47 -12.23
CA LEU A 110 -4.78 -1.09 -11.65
C LEU A 110 -4.98 0.44 -11.67
N LEU A 111 -4.04 1.21 -11.13
CA LEU A 111 -4.11 2.67 -11.08
C LEU A 111 -3.99 3.37 -12.44
N ASN A 112 -3.56 2.65 -13.49
CA ASN A 112 -3.64 3.12 -14.88
C ASN A 112 -4.96 2.77 -15.56
N THR A 113 -5.78 1.90 -14.96
CA THR A 113 -7.05 1.43 -15.53
C THR A 113 -8.28 2.01 -14.83
N VAL A 114 -8.18 2.27 -13.52
CA VAL A 114 -9.25 2.83 -12.68
C VAL A 114 -8.74 4.04 -11.90
N THR A 115 -9.67 4.88 -11.43
CA THR A 115 -9.29 6.04 -10.60
C THR A 115 -8.90 5.61 -9.20
N LEU A 116 -8.09 6.43 -8.52
CA LEU A 116 -7.77 6.22 -7.11
C LEU A 116 -9.02 6.12 -6.22
N ASP A 117 -10.05 6.92 -6.49
CA ASP A 117 -11.34 6.86 -5.78
C ASP A 117 -12.01 5.48 -5.94
N GLN A 118 -12.01 4.91 -7.15
CA GLN A 118 -12.57 3.58 -7.38
C GLN A 118 -11.81 2.49 -6.62
N VAL A 119 -10.47 2.57 -6.57
CA VAL A 119 -9.66 1.64 -5.76
C VAL A 119 -9.97 1.81 -4.27
N MET A 120 -9.97 3.05 -3.77
CA MET A 120 -10.24 3.34 -2.36
C MET A 120 -11.64 2.89 -1.93
N ARG A 121 -12.67 3.12 -2.76
CA ARG A 121 -14.02 2.59 -2.51
C ARG A 121 -14.05 1.07 -2.45
N HIS A 122 -13.32 0.40 -3.33
CA HIS A 122 -13.23 -1.06 -3.30
C HIS A 122 -12.61 -1.56 -1.99
N VAL A 123 -11.54 -0.92 -1.52
CA VAL A 123 -10.88 -1.30 -0.26
C VAL A 123 -11.74 -0.97 0.95
N VAL A 124 -12.41 0.18 0.97
CA VAL A 124 -13.35 0.54 2.04
C VAL A 124 -14.50 -0.47 2.12
N ARG A 125 -15.00 -0.96 0.98
CA ARG A 125 -15.97 -2.06 0.97
C ARG A 125 -15.42 -3.32 1.64
N GLN A 126 -14.17 -3.70 1.36
CA GLN A 126 -13.52 -4.82 2.04
C GLN A 126 -13.39 -4.58 3.55
N PHE A 127 -13.07 -3.36 3.99
CA PHE A 127 -13.03 -3.04 5.43
C PHE A 127 -14.41 -3.17 6.09
N GLU A 128 -15.48 -2.71 5.46
CA GLU A 128 -16.83 -2.88 6.00
C GLU A 128 -17.29 -4.35 5.95
N ASP A 129 -16.85 -5.14 4.96
CA ASP A 129 -17.06 -6.60 4.95
C ASP A 129 -16.38 -7.27 6.17
N VAL A 130 -15.17 -6.83 6.57
CA VAL A 130 -14.52 -7.27 7.82
C VAL A 130 -15.39 -6.92 9.03
N GLU A 131 -15.90 -5.68 9.10
CA GLU A 131 -16.73 -5.22 10.21
C GLU A 131 -18.00 -6.06 10.37
N GLU A 132 -18.63 -6.43 9.27
CA GLU A 132 -19.78 -7.34 9.27
C GLU A 132 -19.42 -8.76 9.72
N ASP A 133 -18.28 -9.29 9.26
CA ASP A 133 -17.83 -10.61 9.70
C ASP A 133 -17.49 -10.64 11.19
N ILE A 134 -16.84 -9.60 11.71
CA ILE A 134 -16.60 -9.42 13.15
C ILE A 134 -17.91 -9.48 13.94
N LYS A 135 -18.95 -8.77 13.49
CA LYS A 135 -20.29 -8.77 14.15
C LYS A 135 -20.94 -10.15 14.08
N ARG A 136 -20.93 -10.77 12.89
CA ARG A 136 -21.48 -12.11 12.66
C ARG A 136 -20.82 -13.15 13.54
N GLN A 137 -19.50 -13.13 13.60
CA GLN A 137 -18.70 -14.08 14.35
C GLN A 137 -18.83 -13.87 15.87
N SER A 138 -18.92 -12.62 16.32
CA SER A 138 -19.23 -12.32 17.73
C SER A 138 -20.55 -12.93 18.17
N LYS A 139 -21.59 -12.80 17.34
CA LYS A 139 -22.91 -13.38 17.59
C LYS A 139 -22.88 -14.91 17.54
N LYS A 140 -22.14 -15.50 16.59
CA LYS A 140 -22.02 -16.96 16.44
C LYS A 140 -21.34 -17.62 17.64
N LEU A 141 -20.31 -16.98 18.19
CA LEU A 141 -19.53 -17.50 19.31
C LEU A 141 -20.03 -17.06 20.69
N ASP A 142 -21.04 -16.18 20.74
CA ASP A 142 -21.49 -15.50 21.95
C ASP A 142 -20.32 -14.87 22.75
N LYS A 143 -19.38 -14.28 22.01
CA LYS A 143 -18.11 -13.75 22.52
C LYS A 143 -17.79 -12.44 21.79
N PRO A 144 -17.24 -11.40 22.47
CA PRO A 144 -16.70 -10.24 21.78
C PRO A 144 -15.58 -10.63 20.82
N ILE A 145 -15.83 -10.51 19.53
CA ILE A 145 -14.78 -10.37 18.52
C ILE A 145 -14.72 -8.88 18.18
N GLU A 146 -13.55 -8.29 18.33
CA GLU A 146 -13.35 -6.85 18.09
C GLU A 146 -12.27 -6.57 17.04
N THR A 147 -11.49 -7.59 16.66
CA THR A 147 -10.28 -7.41 15.87
C THR A 147 -10.16 -8.45 14.75
N VAL A 148 -9.26 -8.17 13.81
CA VAL A 148 -8.98 -8.96 12.61
C VAL A 148 -7.48 -9.28 12.51
N THR A 149 -7.16 -10.44 11.94
CA THR A 149 -5.79 -10.86 11.61
C THR A 149 -5.55 -10.73 10.11
N TYR A 150 -4.48 -10.04 9.72
CA TYR A 150 -4.09 -9.89 8.32
C TYR A 150 -2.82 -10.67 8.00
N ILE A 151 -2.77 -11.27 6.81
CA ILE A 151 -1.59 -11.90 6.24
C ILE A 151 -1.26 -11.21 4.92
N PHE A 152 -0.17 -10.44 4.89
CA PHE A 152 0.35 -9.79 3.70
C PHE A 152 1.48 -10.63 3.11
N ASP A 153 1.23 -11.24 1.96
CA ASP A 153 2.24 -12.00 1.23
C ASP A 153 2.95 -11.10 0.23
N PHE A 154 4.24 -10.84 0.47
CA PHE A 154 5.08 -9.99 -0.36
C PHE A 154 5.84 -10.77 -1.45
N ASP A 155 5.54 -12.05 -1.66
CA ASP A 155 6.14 -12.79 -2.77
C ASP A 155 5.75 -12.17 -4.11
N GLY A 156 6.76 -11.93 -4.96
CA GLY A 156 6.60 -11.19 -6.21
C GLY A 156 6.60 -9.66 -6.10
N PHE A 157 6.60 -9.08 -4.88
CA PHE A 157 6.56 -7.62 -4.71
C PHE A 157 7.76 -6.96 -5.38
N ALA A 158 7.53 -6.15 -6.41
CA ALA A 158 8.59 -5.52 -7.18
C ALA A 158 9.02 -4.18 -6.59
N LEU A 159 10.33 -3.96 -6.49
CA LEU A 159 10.92 -2.71 -6.01
C LEU A 159 10.50 -1.47 -6.84
N SER A 160 10.23 -1.67 -8.14
CA SER A 160 9.72 -0.64 -9.05
C SER A 160 8.34 -0.11 -8.66
N THR A 161 7.59 -0.84 -7.82
CA THR A 161 6.32 -0.38 -7.25
C THR A 161 6.53 0.84 -6.36
N LEU A 162 7.65 0.91 -5.62
CA LEU A 162 8.02 2.07 -4.79
C LEU A 162 8.39 3.30 -5.63
N ALA A 163 8.69 3.08 -6.92
CA ALA A 163 8.98 4.15 -7.86
C ALA A 163 7.71 4.78 -8.44
N SER A 164 6.51 4.28 -8.16
CA SER A 164 5.29 4.88 -8.68
C SER A 164 4.65 5.85 -7.70
N ARG A 165 4.49 7.12 -8.10
CA ARG A 165 3.83 8.12 -7.24
C ARG A 165 2.37 7.76 -6.98
N ALA A 166 1.65 7.31 -8.01
CA ALA A 166 0.26 6.86 -7.86
C ALA A 166 0.13 5.73 -6.83
N VAL A 167 1.09 4.79 -6.80
CA VAL A 167 1.09 3.71 -5.80
C VAL A 167 1.40 4.24 -4.41
N ILE A 168 2.36 5.15 -4.25
CA ILE A 168 2.61 5.77 -2.94
C ILE A 168 1.39 6.55 -2.46
N ASP A 169 0.79 7.38 -3.32
CA ASP A 169 -0.42 8.13 -3.01
C ASP A 169 -1.55 7.18 -2.56
N TYR A 170 -1.71 6.04 -3.26
CA TYR A 170 -2.65 4.99 -2.89
C TYR A 170 -2.34 4.39 -1.50
N LEU A 171 -1.11 3.97 -1.25
CA LEU A 171 -0.71 3.37 0.03
C LEU A 171 -0.87 4.34 1.20
N THR A 172 -0.54 5.61 1.00
CA THR A 172 -0.76 6.67 1.99
C THR A 172 -2.26 6.81 2.28
N ASN A 173 -3.11 6.94 1.25
CA ASN A 173 -4.55 7.04 1.45
C ASN A 173 -5.12 5.80 2.16
N LEU A 174 -4.64 4.60 1.82
CA LEU A 174 -5.02 3.36 2.47
C LEU A 174 -4.70 3.36 3.96
N MET A 175 -3.45 3.67 4.33
CA MET A 175 -3.01 3.65 5.73
C MET A 175 -3.70 4.72 6.56
N CYS A 176 -3.82 5.95 6.03
CA CYS A 176 -4.54 7.03 6.72
C CYS A 176 -6.02 6.66 6.90
N THR A 177 -6.67 6.13 5.86
CA THR A 177 -8.08 5.69 5.97
C THR A 177 -8.24 4.63 7.05
N PHE A 178 -7.34 3.66 7.12
CA PHE A 178 -7.36 2.61 8.14
C PHE A 178 -7.16 3.16 9.56
N GLU A 179 -6.10 3.94 9.80
CA GLU A 179 -5.76 4.48 11.12
C GLU A 179 -6.80 5.49 11.66
N ASP A 180 -7.39 6.30 10.77
CA ASP A 180 -8.35 7.34 11.17
C ASP A 180 -9.76 6.78 11.42
N ASN A 181 -10.16 5.73 10.70
CA ASN A 181 -11.56 5.25 10.70
C ASN A 181 -11.76 3.85 11.31
N TYR A 182 -10.70 3.05 11.42
CA TYR A 182 -10.78 1.69 11.97
C TYR A 182 -9.82 1.49 13.15
N PRO A 183 -9.84 2.40 14.16
CA PRO A 183 -8.95 2.27 15.31
C PRO A 183 -9.21 0.97 16.06
N GLU A 184 -8.13 0.45 16.66
CA GLU A 184 -8.15 -0.75 17.49
C GLU A 184 -8.63 -2.03 16.80
N ARG A 185 -8.79 -2.04 15.46
CA ARG A 185 -9.26 -3.24 14.72
C ARG A 185 -8.18 -4.25 14.42
N LEU A 186 -6.91 -3.85 14.30
CA LEU A 186 -5.83 -4.80 14.05
C LEU A 186 -5.54 -5.65 15.29
N HIS A 187 -5.63 -6.97 15.17
CA HIS A 187 -5.06 -7.89 16.15
C HIS A 187 -3.56 -8.07 15.89
N LYS A 188 -3.22 -8.59 14.72
CA LYS A 188 -1.86 -8.91 14.27
C LYS A 188 -1.80 -8.87 12.75
N ALA A 189 -0.70 -8.38 12.20
CA ALA A 189 -0.42 -8.37 10.77
C ALA A 189 0.85 -9.17 10.50
N TYR A 190 0.72 -10.27 9.76
CA TYR A 190 1.83 -11.09 9.33
C TYR A 190 2.32 -10.61 7.97
N VAL A 191 3.56 -10.13 7.89
CA VAL A 191 4.22 -9.83 6.62
C VAL A 191 5.11 -11.02 6.30
N ILE A 192 4.76 -11.79 5.28
CA ILE A 192 5.48 -13.01 4.88
C ILE A 192 6.14 -12.82 3.51
N ASN A 193 7.15 -13.65 3.24
CA ASN A 193 7.94 -13.57 1.99
C ASN A 193 8.53 -12.17 1.74
N ALA A 194 8.82 -11.42 2.80
CA ALA A 194 9.34 -10.06 2.68
C ALA A 194 10.67 -10.08 1.91
N PRO A 195 10.79 -9.28 0.83
CA PRO A 195 12.04 -9.18 0.09
C PRO A 195 13.11 -8.49 0.94
N ARG A 196 14.39 -8.68 0.59
CA ARG A 196 15.52 -8.04 1.29
C ARG A 196 15.42 -6.51 1.35
N TYR A 197 14.71 -5.91 0.41
CA TYR A 197 14.47 -4.46 0.33
C TYR A 197 13.15 -4.01 0.98
N PHE A 198 12.44 -4.89 1.71
CA PHE A 198 11.26 -4.51 2.49
C PHE A 198 11.50 -3.31 3.44
N PRO A 199 12.68 -3.13 4.07
CA PRO A 199 12.94 -1.94 4.87
C PRO A 199 12.72 -0.60 4.14
N LEU A 200 12.91 -0.55 2.82
CA LEU A 200 12.62 0.64 2.01
C LEU A 200 11.11 0.90 1.90
N PHE A 201 10.32 -0.14 1.69
CA PHE A 201 8.85 -0.04 1.73
C PHE A 201 8.38 0.41 3.12
N TRP A 202 8.95 -0.18 4.17
CA TRP A 202 8.61 0.16 5.56
C TRP A 202 8.83 1.64 5.86
N LYS A 203 9.95 2.23 5.42
CA LYS A 203 10.24 3.66 5.59
C LYS A 203 9.18 4.57 4.95
N ILE A 204 8.56 4.13 3.85
CA ILE A 204 7.50 4.89 3.16
C ILE A 204 6.19 4.79 3.93
N VAL A 205 5.81 3.61 4.42
CA VAL A 205 4.49 3.41 5.07
C VAL A 205 4.49 3.75 6.56
N ARG A 206 5.61 3.60 7.26
CA ARG A 206 5.74 3.78 8.72
C ARG A 206 5.25 5.13 9.24
N PRO A 207 5.49 6.28 8.57
CA PRO A 207 5.00 7.58 9.04
C PRO A 207 3.48 7.67 9.13
N PHE A 208 2.76 6.83 8.37
CA PHE A 208 1.29 6.79 8.33
C PHE A 208 0.70 5.76 9.28
N LEU A 209 1.53 5.06 10.06
CA LEU A 209 1.11 4.03 11.02
C LEU A 209 1.33 4.51 12.44
N SER A 210 0.36 4.26 13.31
CA SER A 210 0.53 4.47 14.75
C SER A 210 1.55 3.47 15.31
N ASP A 211 2.21 3.82 16.41
CA ASP A 211 3.15 2.93 17.09
C ASP A 211 2.48 1.62 17.51
N LEU A 212 1.19 1.67 17.84
CA LEU A 212 0.42 0.49 18.21
C LEU A 212 0.24 -0.45 17.03
N THR A 213 -0.16 0.07 15.86
CA THR A 213 -0.26 -0.73 14.64
C THR A 213 1.09 -1.31 14.26
N ALA A 214 2.15 -0.50 14.25
CA ALA A 214 3.50 -0.94 13.91
C ALA A 214 4.01 -2.09 14.81
N ARG A 215 3.70 -2.07 16.11
CA ARG A 215 4.09 -3.15 17.05
C ARG A 215 3.33 -4.46 16.82
N LYS A 216 2.18 -4.43 16.14
CA LYS A 216 1.38 -5.62 15.82
C LYS A 216 1.83 -6.31 14.53
N LEU A 217 2.82 -5.74 13.82
CA LEU A 217 3.38 -6.35 12.62
C LEU A 217 4.45 -7.38 12.99
N ALA A 218 4.30 -8.60 12.47
CA ALA A 218 5.29 -9.66 12.55
C ALA A 218 5.90 -9.87 11.16
N LEU A 219 7.18 -9.53 11.01
CA LEU A 219 7.90 -9.58 9.74
C LEU A 219 8.68 -10.89 9.57
N PHE A 220 8.42 -11.57 8.47
CA PHE A 220 9.11 -12.79 8.06
C PHE A 220 9.66 -12.63 6.65
N GLY A 221 10.91 -13.05 6.45
CA GLY A 221 11.53 -13.15 5.14
C GLY A 221 10.99 -14.34 4.33
N LYS A 222 11.82 -14.87 3.43
CA LYS A 222 11.48 -16.01 2.56
C LYS A 222 11.60 -17.39 3.22
N ASP A 223 11.88 -17.46 4.52
CA ASP A 223 11.92 -18.74 5.24
C ASP A 223 10.48 -19.23 5.47
N GLU A 224 10.07 -20.14 4.59
CA GLU A 224 8.74 -20.74 4.57
C GLU A 224 8.38 -21.47 5.87
N GLN A 225 9.33 -22.19 6.47
CA GLN A 225 9.05 -22.92 7.71
C GLN A 225 8.82 -21.97 8.87
N ALA A 226 9.59 -20.89 8.94
CA ALA A 226 9.46 -19.88 9.99
C ALA A 226 8.10 -19.19 9.96
N TRP A 227 7.68 -18.67 8.79
CA TRP A 227 6.39 -17.97 8.73
C TRP A 227 5.19 -18.92 8.80
N LYS A 228 5.25 -20.12 8.19
CA LYS A 228 4.17 -21.12 8.33
C LYS A 228 3.97 -21.51 9.78
N LYS A 229 5.06 -21.75 10.52
CA LYS A 229 4.98 -22.05 11.96
C LYS A 229 4.29 -20.93 12.72
N ALA A 230 4.68 -19.67 12.49
CA ALA A 230 4.11 -18.52 13.18
C ALA A 230 2.62 -18.25 12.85
N LEU A 231 2.19 -18.59 11.62
CA LEU A 231 0.77 -18.57 11.26
C LEU A 231 0.00 -19.68 11.96
N LEU A 232 0.52 -20.90 11.94
CA LEU A 232 -0.10 -22.08 12.55
C LEU A 232 -0.07 -22.07 14.09
N GLU A 233 0.65 -21.14 14.72
CA GLU A 233 0.59 -20.84 16.16
C GLU A 233 -0.65 -20.02 16.56
N GLU A 234 -1.27 -19.28 15.64
CA GLU A 234 -2.49 -18.50 15.91
C GLU A 234 -3.73 -19.04 15.16
N ILE A 235 -3.53 -19.70 14.03
CA ILE A 235 -4.61 -20.09 13.12
C ILE A 235 -4.58 -21.60 12.92
N ASP A 236 -5.73 -22.25 13.03
CA ASP A 236 -5.83 -23.69 12.78
C ASP A 236 -5.66 -23.99 11.29
N ALA A 237 -5.05 -25.14 11.00
CA ALA A 237 -4.62 -25.46 9.64
C ALA A 237 -5.80 -25.57 8.65
N ASP A 238 -6.97 -26.03 9.13
CA ASP A 238 -8.21 -26.11 8.35
C ASP A 238 -8.88 -24.77 8.08
N GLN A 239 -8.37 -23.67 8.66
CA GLN A 239 -8.83 -22.30 8.42
C GLN A 239 -7.96 -21.56 7.40
N LEU A 240 -6.88 -22.17 6.90
CA LEU A 240 -5.94 -21.58 5.96
C LEU A 240 -5.82 -22.38 4.65
N PRO A 241 -5.59 -21.73 3.50
CA PRO A 241 -5.24 -22.42 2.27
C PRO A 241 -3.90 -23.13 2.41
N ARG A 242 -3.77 -24.28 1.74
CA ARG A 242 -2.56 -25.10 1.80
C ARG A 242 -1.29 -24.35 1.38
N TYR A 243 -1.41 -23.42 0.43
CA TYR A 243 -0.29 -22.59 0.01
C TYR A 243 0.31 -21.78 1.19
N TRP A 244 -0.54 -21.18 2.03
CA TRP A 244 -0.13 -20.43 3.24
C TRP A 244 0.04 -21.30 4.49
N GLY A 245 0.19 -22.62 4.32
CA GLY A 245 0.56 -23.56 5.39
C GLY A 245 -0.59 -24.32 6.02
N GLY A 246 -1.84 -24.07 5.61
CA GLY A 246 -3.00 -24.80 6.09
C GLY A 246 -3.27 -26.11 5.33
N THR A 247 -4.54 -26.50 5.30
CA THR A 247 -5.02 -27.73 4.63
C THR A 247 -6.12 -27.46 3.62
N GLN A 248 -6.72 -26.26 3.60
CA GLN A 248 -7.81 -25.94 2.68
C GLN A 248 -7.35 -25.98 1.22
N THR A 249 -8.26 -26.40 0.36
CA THR A 249 -8.15 -26.35 -1.09
C THR A 249 -9.52 -26.00 -1.65
N ASP A 250 -9.55 -25.43 -2.85
CA ASP A 250 -10.80 -25.33 -3.62
C ASP A 250 -11.34 -26.75 -3.98
N PRO A 251 -12.60 -26.85 -4.43
CA PRO A 251 -13.20 -28.14 -4.83
C PRO A 251 -12.42 -28.89 -5.92
N ASP A 252 -11.65 -28.18 -6.74
CA ASP A 252 -10.77 -28.73 -7.78
C ASP A 252 -9.38 -29.16 -7.25
N GLY A 253 -9.13 -28.98 -5.95
CA GLY A 253 -7.85 -29.29 -5.30
C GLY A 253 -6.82 -28.16 -5.34
N ASN A 254 -7.16 -26.97 -5.85
CA ASN A 254 -6.22 -25.86 -5.92
C ASN A 254 -5.80 -25.39 -4.52
N PRO A 255 -4.50 -25.42 -4.17
CA PRO A 255 -4.01 -25.11 -2.83
C PRO A 255 -4.01 -23.62 -2.46
N ARG A 256 -4.26 -22.72 -3.41
CA ARG A 256 -4.34 -21.28 -3.18
C ARG A 256 -5.75 -20.79 -2.90
N CYS A 257 -6.76 -21.64 -3.11
CA CYS A 257 -8.17 -21.31 -2.96
C CYS A 257 -8.61 -20.01 -3.69
N PRO A 258 -8.41 -19.88 -5.02
CA PRO A 258 -8.83 -18.68 -5.77
C PRO A 258 -10.33 -18.36 -5.69
N SER A 259 -11.18 -19.32 -5.28
CA SER A 259 -12.59 -19.04 -4.99
C SER A 259 -12.81 -18.14 -3.77
N VAL A 260 -11.78 -18.03 -2.91
CA VAL A 260 -11.82 -17.32 -1.63
C VAL A 260 -10.78 -16.19 -1.56
N VAL A 261 -9.59 -16.41 -2.11
CA VAL A 261 -8.47 -15.45 -2.10
C VAL A 261 -8.09 -15.09 -3.53
N ILE A 262 -8.30 -13.83 -3.91
CA ILE A 262 -7.85 -13.32 -5.20
C ILE A 262 -6.34 -13.10 -5.12
N ASP A 263 -5.58 -13.81 -5.96
CA ASP A 263 -4.10 -13.69 -6.03
C ASP A 263 -3.63 -12.38 -6.69
N GLY A 264 -4.51 -11.71 -7.44
CA GLY A 264 -4.16 -10.56 -8.26
C GLY A 264 -3.58 -10.96 -9.60
N GLY A 265 -2.39 -10.46 -9.93
CA GLY A 265 -1.70 -10.69 -11.20
C GLY A 265 -1.58 -9.45 -12.09
N GLU A 266 -0.84 -9.60 -13.18
CA GLU A 266 -0.65 -8.54 -14.17
C GLU A 266 -1.98 -8.14 -14.81
N VAL A 267 -2.29 -6.84 -14.80
CA VAL A 267 -3.52 -6.34 -15.42
C VAL A 267 -3.36 -6.39 -16.93
N PRO A 268 -4.27 -7.07 -17.68
CA PRO A 268 -4.19 -7.10 -19.13
C PRO A 268 -4.29 -5.71 -19.76
N THR A 269 -3.44 -5.43 -20.75
CA THR A 269 -3.38 -4.14 -21.46
C THR A 269 -4.72 -3.70 -22.07
N ARG A 270 -5.64 -4.62 -22.37
CA ARG A 270 -7.01 -4.30 -22.83
C ARG A 270 -7.84 -3.49 -21.83
N TYR A 271 -7.50 -3.52 -20.54
CA TYR A 271 -8.18 -2.72 -19.52
C TYR A 271 -7.65 -1.29 -19.44
N TYR A 272 -6.50 -1.00 -20.04
CA TYR A 272 -5.87 0.31 -20.01
C TYR A 272 -6.63 1.20 -20.99
N GLN A 273 -7.65 1.89 -20.49
CA GLN A 273 -8.41 2.86 -21.26
C GLN A 273 -7.55 4.11 -21.49
N SER A 274 -7.75 4.81 -22.62
CA SER A 274 -7.23 6.17 -22.80
C SER A 274 -7.97 7.10 -21.84
N THR A 275 -7.47 7.29 -20.62
CA THR A 275 -8.00 8.29 -19.70
C THR A 275 -7.71 9.68 -20.27
N ASN A 276 -8.69 10.22 -21.00
CA ASN A 276 -8.76 11.64 -21.34
C ASN A 276 -9.14 12.42 -20.07
N GLY A 277 -8.27 13.37 -19.74
CA GLY A 277 -8.44 14.52 -18.84
C GLY A 277 -9.54 14.45 -17.78
N HIS A 278 -9.15 14.23 -16.52
CA HIS A 278 -9.91 14.73 -15.38
C HIS A 278 -8.95 15.37 -14.38
N SER A 279 -9.32 16.58 -13.96
CA SER A 279 -8.65 17.38 -12.95
C SER A 279 -8.60 16.62 -11.62
N PRO A 280 -7.56 16.78 -10.78
CA PRO A 280 -7.55 16.23 -9.43
C PRO A 280 -8.71 16.89 -8.66
N SER A 281 -9.79 16.15 -8.42
CA SER A 281 -10.84 16.59 -7.49
C SER A 281 -10.30 16.40 -6.07
N GLU A 282 -10.03 17.53 -5.43
CA GLU A 282 -9.92 17.77 -3.98
C GLU A 282 -9.51 16.55 -3.16
N GLN A 283 -8.21 16.25 -3.25
CA GLN A 283 -7.50 15.40 -2.31
C GLN A 283 -7.64 16.01 -0.91
N ARG A 284 -8.19 15.25 0.05
CA ARG A 284 -8.05 15.61 1.46
C ARG A 284 -6.56 15.70 1.78
N GLN A 285 -6.15 16.84 2.32
CA GLN A 285 -4.79 17.13 2.75
C GLN A 285 -4.39 16.18 3.89
N CYS A 286 -3.80 15.04 3.55
CA CYS A 286 -2.83 14.36 4.43
C CYS A 286 -1.39 14.52 3.88
N SER A 287 -1.21 15.35 2.85
CA SER A 287 0.05 15.50 2.12
C SER A 287 0.80 16.76 2.54
N ASP A 288 1.50 16.69 3.66
CA ASP A 288 2.68 17.56 3.88
C ASP A 288 3.83 16.83 4.59
N GLN A 289 3.67 15.54 4.89
CA GLN A 289 4.70 14.80 5.61
C GLN A 289 5.16 13.58 4.79
N ILE A 290 6.29 13.79 4.13
CA ILE A 290 7.25 12.75 3.72
C ILE A 290 6.87 12.00 2.43
N ILE A 291 6.66 12.73 1.34
CA ILE A 291 6.99 12.18 0.01
C ILE A 291 8.52 12.30 -0.13
N PRO A 292 9.25 11.21 -0.45
CA PRO A 292 10.67 11.27 -0.72
C PRO A 292 10.97 12.34 -1.77
N ALA A 293 11.89 13.27 -1.45
CA ALA A 293 12.16 14.43 -2.29
C ALA A 293 12.47 14.02 -3.73
N GLU A 294 11.76 14.61 -4.70
CA GLU A 294 12.10 14.46 -6.11
C GLU A 294 13.44 15.17 -6.35
N VAL A 295 14.46 14.41 -6.74
CA VAL A 295 15.80 14.95 -7.04
C VAL A 295 15.85 15.59 -8.41
N ALA A 296 14.96 15.18 -9.31
CA ALA A 296 14.77 15.82 -10.62
C ALA A 296 13.37 15.55 -11.19
N ARG A 297 12.74 16.56 -11.77
CA ARG A 297 11.50 16.44 -12.56
C ARG A 297 11.50 17.43 -13.70
N ALA A 298 11.15 16.98 -14.91
CA ALA A 298 10.99 17.89 -16.04
C ALA A 298 10.01 17.36 -17.08
N ASN A 299 9.41 18.29 -17.81
CA ASN A 299 8.76 18.05 -19.10
C ASN A 299 9.62 18.73 -20.16
N THR A 300 10.24 17.94 -21.03
CA THR A 300 11.19 18.41 -22.04
C THR A 300 10.97 17.69 -23.38
N ALA A 301 11.80 18.02 -24.36
CA ALA A 301 11.91 17.29 -25.61
C ALA A 301 13.36 16.89 -25.85
N VAL A 302 13.57 15.65 -26.28
CA VAL A 302 14.88 15.20 -26.75
C VAL A 302 14.93 15.46 -28.24
N SER A 303 15.77 16.41 -28.66
CA SER A 303 15.99 16.72 -30.09
C SER A 303 16.43 15.48 -30.86
N ARG A 304 16.23 15.49 -32.18
CA ARG A 304 16.75 14.42 -33.05
C ARG A 304 18.27 14.35 -32.92
N GLN A 305 18.84 13.15 -33.03
CA GLN A 305 20.30 12.95 -32.96
C GLN A 305 20.94 13.44 -31.66
N ALA A 306 20.16 13.57 -30.57
CA ALA A 306 20.62 14.13 -29.31
C ALA A 306 20.28 13.23 -28.12
N THR A 307 20.93 13.50 -27.00
CA THR A 307 20.69 12.86 -25.71
C THR A 307 20.38 13.89 -24.63
N VAL A 308 19.58 13.51 -23.64
CA VAL A 308 19.39 14.27 -22.40
C VAL A 308 19.94 13.44 -21.25
N GLU A 309 20.82 14.03 -20.45
CA GLU A 309 21.40 13.40 -19.27
C GLU A 309 20.84 14.03 -18.00
N VAL A 310 20.42 13.19 -17.06
CA VAL A 310 19.94 13.59 -15.74
C VAL A 310 20.90 13.02 -14.69
N PRO A 311 21.85 13.83 -14.21
CA PRO A 311 22.79 13.41 -13.17
C PRO A 311 22.12 13.37 -11.81
N VAL A 312 22.34 12.29 -11.07
CA VAL A 312 21.90 12.10 -9.69
C VAL A 312 23.11 11.72 -8.85
N ARG A 313 23.44 12.56 -7.87
CA ARG A 313 24.49 12.27 -6.90
C ARG A 313 23.91 11.39 -5.81
N VAL A 314 24.55 10.25 -5.59
CA VAL A 314 24.21 9.29 -4.53
C VAL A 314 25.29 9.37 -3.47
N GLU A 315 24.89 9.66 -2.24
CA GLU A 315 25.81 9.90 -1.12
C GLU A 315 26.22 8.59 -0.45
N GLU A 316 25.33 7.62 -0.39
CA GLU A 316 25.53 6.36 0.32
C GLU A 316 25.23 5.14 -0.57
N ALA A 317 25.98 4.05 -0.37
CA ALA A 317 25.64 2.78 -0.97
C ALA A 317 24.35 2.22 -0.36
N GLY A 318 23.52 1.57 -1.17
CA GLY A 318 22.24 1.00 -0.77
C GLY A 318 21.03 1.92 -0.99
N MET A 319 21.23 3.19 -1.33
CA MET A 319 20.12 4.09 -1.69
C MET A 319 19.36 3.58 -2.92
N LEU A 320 18.06 3.82 -2.98
CA LEU A 320 17.23 3.45 -4.13
C LEU A 320 17.02 4.63 -5.06
N LEU A 321 17.56 4.52 -6.27
CA LEU A 321 17.26 5.41 -7.38
C LEU A 321 16.00 4.91 -8.09
N ALA A 322 14.95 5.71 -8.08
CA ALA A 322 13.64 5.41 -8.64
C ALA A 322 13.25 6.42 -9.72
N TRP A 323 12.57 5.99 -10.77
CA TRP A 323 12.14 6.86 -11.87
C TRP A 323 10.74 6.53 -12.39
N GLU A 324 10.06 7.55 -12.91
CA GLU A 324 8.89 7.45 -13.79
C GLU A 324 9.18 8.24 -15.07
N ILE A 325 8.88 7.65 -16.23
CA ILE A 325 9.19 8.17 -17.56
C ILE A 325 7.96 8.03 -18.44
N VAL A 326 7.52 9.12 -19.06
CA VAL A 326 6.54 9.11 -20.14
C VAL A 326 7.23 9.69 -21.37
N CYS A 327 7.40 8.89 -22.41
CA CYS A 327 7.99 9.35 -23.66
C CYS A 327 7.36 8.66 -24.88
N ASP A 328 7.52 9.29 -26.04
CA ASP A 328 7.00 8.75 -27.31
C ASP A 328 7.74 7.47 -27.71
N ASP A 329 9.06 7.57 -27.82
CA ASP A 329 9.97 6.50 -28.25
C ASP A 329 11.42 6.93 -28.00
N LEU A 330 12.05 6.46 -26.94
CA LEU A 330 13.42 6.80 -26.56
C LEU A 330 14.20 5.57 -26.11
N LEU A 331 15.51 5.57 -26.32
CA LEU A 331 16.41 4.67 -25.60
C LEU A 331 16.65 5.25 -24.20
N PHE A 332 16.53 4.42 -23.18
CA PHE A 332 16.80 4.83 -21.80
C PHE A 332 17.79 3.87 -21.16
N GLY A 333 18.86 4.42 -20.57
CA GLY A 333 19.90 3.68 -19.86
C GLY A 333 20.35 4.43 -18.61
N ILE A 334 21.07 3.73 -17.73
CA ILE A 334 21.67 4.31 -16.52
C ILE A 334 23.14 3.95 -16.48
N PHE A 335 23.97 4.96 -16.27
CA PHE A 335 25.42 4.84 -16.22
C PHE A 335 25.96 5.35 -14.87
N TYR A 336 27.05 4.77 -14.38
CA TYR A 336 27.76 5.23 -13.19
C TYR A 336 29.11 5.85 -13.60
N ARG A 337 29.37 7.08 -13.14
CA ARG A 337 30.58 7.85 -13.47
C ARG A 337 31.49 8.10 -12.25
N GLY A 338 31.24 7.44 -11.11
CA GLY A 338 32.05 7.61 -9.90
C GLY A 338 31.95 9.02 -9.33
N ASN A 339 33.06 9.57 -8.83
CA ASN A 339 33.12 10.91 -8.25
C ASN A 339 33.29 12.04 -9.29
N GLY A 340 33.42 11.72 -10.58
CA GLY A 340 33.72 12.67 -11.65
C GLY A 340 32.64 13.73 -11.90
N SER A 341 33.03 14.81 -12.58
CA SER A 341 32.12 15.85 -13.04
C SER A 341 31.42 15.45 -14.35
N LEU A 342 30.33 16.13 -14.71
CA LEU A 342 29.67 15.95 -16.01
C LEU A 342 30.58 16.25 -17.22
N SER A 343 31.65 17.01 -17.02
CA SER A 343 32.60 17.45 -18.05
C SER A 343 33.75 16.48 -18.31
N ASP A 344 33.91 15.42 -17.52
CA ASP A 344 35.02 14.49 -17.67
C ASP A 344 34.72 13.40 -18.70
N GLU A 345 34.94 13.70 -19.99
CA GLU A 345 34.79 12.74 -21.11
C GLU A 345 35.68 11.49 -20.98
N HIS A 346 36.65 11.49 -20.05
CA HIS A 346 37.65 10.43 -19.88
C HIS A 346 37.31 9.39 -18.81
N ASN A 347 36.20 9.52 -18.09
CA ASN A 347 35.80 8.49 -17.12
C ASN A 347 34.97 7.40 -17.81
N SER A 348 35.53 6.18 -17.90
CA SER A 348 34.80 5.02 -18.40
C SER A 348 33.49 4.83 -17.63
N ALA A 349 32.36 5.08 -18.29
CA ALA A 349 31.05 5.01 -17.68
C ALA A 349 30.65 3.54 -17.49
N GLU A 350 30.50 3.10 -16.24
CA GLU A 350 30.03 1.76 -15.91
C GLU A 350 28.54 1.66 -16.28
N VAL A 351 28.17 0.69 -17.13
CA VAL A 351 26.76 0.49 -17.51
C VAL A 351 26.02 -0.19 -16.37
N VAL A 352 25.16 0.56 -15.68
CA VAL A 352 24.34 0.04 -14.58
C VAL A 352 23.03 -0.55 -15.09
N ARG A 353 22.38 0.14 -16.04
CA ARG A 353 21.21 -0.34 -16.78
C ARG A 353 21.49 -0.16 -18.27
N LYS A 354 21.53 -1.28 -19.00
CA LYS A 354 21.72 -1.26 -20.46
C LYS A 354 20.61 -0.43 -21.13
N PRO A 355 20.94 0.42 -22.11
CA PRO A 355 19.95 1.15 -22.87
C PRO A 355 18.90 0.22 -23.48
N SER A 356 17.62 0.50 -23.20
CA SER A 356 16.48 -0.22 -23.75
C SER A 356 15.46 0.77 -24.31
N ARG A 357 14.74 0.36 -25.35
CA ARG A 357 13.78 1.22 -26.05
C ARG A 357 12.45 1.25 -25.27
N ILE A 358 12.09 2.42 -24.77
CA ILE A 358 10.78 2.70 -24.20
C ILE A 358 9.87 3.13 -25.34
N LYS A 359 8.76 2.42 -25.53
CA LYS A 359 7.72 2.79 -26.51
C LYS A 359 6.54 3.41 -25.78
N ALA A 360 5.89 4.41 -26.39
CA ALA A 360 4.59 4.93 -25.95
C ALA A 360 3.50 3.86 -26.09
N VAL A 361 3.38 2.99 -25.10
CA VAL A 361 2.23 2.10 -24.97
C VAL A 361 1.22 2.78 -24.06
N ALA A 362 0.08 3.17 -24.63
CA ALA A 362 -1.11 3.64 -23.90
C ALA A 362 -0.90 4.82 -22.93
N LYS A 363 0.10 5.69 -23.13
CA LYS A 363 0.47 6.79 -22.20
C LYS A 363 0.79 6.34 -20.77
N VAL A 364 1.04 5.05 -20.57
CA VAL A 364 1.42 4.49 -19.27
C VAL A 364 2.87 4.89 -18.99
N PRO A 365 3.17 5.55 -17.85
CA PRO A 365 4.55 5.83 -17.49
C PRO A 365 5.34 4.53 -17.37
N GLU A 366 6.51 4.42 -18.01
CA GLU A 366 7.51 3.42 -17.60
C GLU A 366 8.02 3.83 -16.22
N SER A 367 8.06 2.91 -15.27
CA SER A 367 8.63 3.18 -13.96
C SER A 367 9.60 2.08 -13.61
N GLY A 368 10.62 2.42 -12.85
CA GLY A 368 11.66 1.48 -12.48
C GLY A 368 12.45 1.98 -11.29
N SER A 369 13.26 1.10 -10.75
CA SER A 369 14.11 1.39 -9.61
C SER A 369 15.38 0.57 -9.66
N LEU A 370 16.42 1.09 -9.01
CA LEU A 370 17.76 0.54 -8.95
C LEU A 370 18.30 0.79 -7.54
N THR A 371 18.82 -0.26 -6.88
CA THR A 371 19.62 -0.06 -5.68
C THR A 371 21.04 0.35 -6.09
N CYS A 372 21.47 1.53 -5.68
CA CYS A 372 22.79 2.07 -5.96
C CYS A 372 23.84 1.36 -5.11
N SER A 373 24.65 0.50 -5.70
CA SER A 373 25.65 -0.31 -4.99
C SER A 373 26.87 0.47 -4.48
N LYS A 374 27.10 1.68 -5.00
CA LYS A 374 28.25 2.53 -4.66
C LYS A 374 27.79 3.99 -4.53
N PRO A 375 28.40 4.79 -3.63
CA PRO A 375 28.23 6.24 -3.68
C PRO A 375 28.89 6.81 -4.95
N GLY A 376 28.37 7.91 -5.46
CA GLY A 376 28.89 8.58 -6.67
C GLY A 376 27.79 9.11 -7.59
N LEU A 377 28.16 9.45 -8.81
CA LEU A 377 27.27 10.02 -9.80
C LEU A 377 26.65 8.95 -10.69
N TYR A 378 25.33 8.82 -10.62
CA TYR A 378 24.52 8.04 -11.54
C TYR A 378 23.91 8.98 -12.58
N VAL A 379 23.96 8.60 -13.86
CA VAL A 379 23.45 9.41 -14.98
C VAL A 379 22.36 8.62 -15.68
N LEU A 380 21.13 9.12 -15.58
CA LEU A 380 20.01 8.65 -16.39
C LEU A 380 20.13 9.30 -17.77
N ASN A 381 20.26 8.50 -18.81
CA ASN A 381 20.47 8.97 -20.17
C ASN A 381 19.26 8.61 -21.04
N PHE A 382 18.68 9.63 -21.66
CA PHE A 382 17.59 9.53 -22.62
C PHE A 382 18.12 9.83 -24.01
N ASP A 383 18.08 8.85 -24.90
CA ASP A 383 18.78 8.87 -26.17
C ASP A 383 17.78 8.81 -27.34
N ASN A 384 17.84 9.84 -28.20
CA ASN A 384 17.08 9.98 -29.44
C ASN A 384 18.01 9.99 -30.68
N THR A 385 19.21 9.41 -30.57
CA THR A 385 20.23 9.39 -31.63
C THR A 385 19.80 8.60 -32.85
N PHE A 386 18.89 7.64 -32.67
CA PHE A 386 18.32 6.83 -33.74
C PHE A 386 17.22 7.53 -34.55
N SER A 387 16.65 8.65 -34.06
CA SER A 387 15.61 9.38 -34.78
C SER A 387 16.21 10.30 -35.82
N THR A 388 15.80 10.12 -37.06
CA THR A 388 16.31 10.87 -38.22
C THR A 388 15.56 12.20 -38.43
N PHE A 389 14.27 12.26 -38.09
CA PHE A 389 13.40 13.39 -38.48
C PHE A 389 12.65 14.08 -37.33
N THR A 390 12.51 13.48 -36.15
CA THR A 390 11.62 14.00 -35.10
C THR A 390 12.30 14.15 -33.74
N SER A 391 12.05 15.28 -33.06
CA SER A 391 12.22 15.36 -31.61
C SER A 391 11.15 14.51 -30.90
N LYS A 392 11.45 14.05 -29.69
CA LYS A 392 10.56 13.20 -28.89
C LYS A 392 10.21 13.89 -27.60
N LYS A 393 8.94 13.84 -27.19
CA LYS A 393 8.54 14.37 -25.89
C LYS A 393 9.03 13.44 -24.78
N LEU A 394 9.48 14.04 -23.69
CA LEU A 394 9.96 13.35 -22.51
C LEU A 394 9.42 14.05 -21.26
N SER A 395 8.66 13.32 -20.45
CA SER A 395 8.34 13.67 -19.08
C SER A 395 9.04 12.68 -18.16
N TYR A 396 9.74 13.15 -17.14
CA TYR A 396 10.34 12.27 -16.14
C TYR A 396 10.22 12.83 -14.73
N SER A 397 10.18 11.92 -13.76
CA SER A 397 10.42 12.18 -12.34
C SER A 397 11.45 11.18 -11.82
N VAL A 398 12.42 11.66 -11.04
CA VAL A 398 13.50 10.86 -10.44
C VAL A 398 13.55 11.13 -8.95
N ARG A 399 13.64 10.06 -8.17
CA ARG A 399 13.66 10.09 -6.71
C ARG A 399 14.83 9.27 -6.19
N LEU A 400 15.38 9.72 -5.08
CA LEU A 400 16.40 8.99 -4.34
C LEU A 400 15.88 8.70 -2.94
N LEU A 401 15.84 7.42 -2.57
CA LEU A 401 15.38 6.97 -1.26
C LEU A 401 16.58 6.47 -0.48
N GLU A 402 16.76 6.96 0.73
CA GLU A 402 17.84 6.50 1.60
C GLU A 402 17.72 5.02 1.93
N SER A 403 18.86 4.35 2.07
CA SER A 403 18.93 2.98 2.58
C SER A 403 18.40 2.94 4.02
N ALA A 404 17.63 1.92 4.37
CA ALA A 404 17.22 1.74 5.76
C ALA A 404 18.30 0.96 6.51
N THR A 405 18.99 1.62 7.43
CA THR A 405 19.58 0.93 8.59
C THR A 405 18.43 0.57 9.53
N MET A 406 18.25 -0.73 9.80
CA MET A 406 17.36 -1.21 10.86
C MET A 406 17.98 -1.01 12.23
#